data_AF-A0A9X2YEK1-F1
#
_entry.id   AF-A0A9X2YEK1-F1
#
_cell.length_a   1.000
_cell.length_b   1.000
_cell.length_c   1.000
_cell.angle_alpha   90.00
_cell.angle_beta   90.00
_cell.angle_gamma   90.00
#
_symmetry.space_group_name_H-M   'P 1'
#
loop_
_entity.id
_entity.type
_entity.pdbx_description
1 polymer ?
#
loop_
_entity_poly.entity_id
_entity_poly.type
_entity_poly.pdbx_seq_one_letter_code
_entity_poly.pdbx_strand_id
1 'polypeptide(L)'
;MPELPPTGTRVSLRYRLPPGSSPPLTDVVGHLIAIGPTLRVRTKRGDEVDVAAADVVAVKALADAPVRTADIRNLEHAAAGAWPGRRQEWLDGWLLREAGGHTHRGNSALPLLAGADLRALPGIVEWYTERGLTPWLSVPDRLVRLPASAPTHIESLVMTRALPAGGHPAAIDLSSHPDDRWLQIYQRDVPVDVLTAVLDGEVTFGRLGDAAVGRAAVTSAPDGRRGDVRPSRRRRRRACRRHLGARR
;
A
#
# COMPACT_ATOMS: atom_id res chain seq x y z
N MET A 1 35.09 1.71 16.02
CA MET A 1 34.04 1.53 15.00
C MET A 1 33.04 2.67 15.13
N PRO A 2 32.50 3.21 14.02
CA PRO A 2 31.44 4.21 14.09
C PRO A 2 30.20 3.62 14.79
N GLU A 3 29.45 4.44 15.51
CA GLU A 3 28.18 4.06 16.10
C GLU A 3 27.21 3.61 15.00
N LEU A 4 26.69 2.38 15.12
CA LEU A 4 25.86 1.77 14.09
C LEU A 4 24.37 1.97 14.41
N PRO A 5 23.56 2.42 13.44
CA PRO A 5 22.12 2.48 13.61
C PRO A 5 21.53 1.06 13.74
N PRO A 6 20.30 0.91 14.28
CA PRO A 6 19.67 -0.39 14.42
C PRO A 6 19.41 -1.06 13.06
N THR A 7 19.30 -2.39 13.07
CA THR A 7 18.87 -3.15 11.89
C THR A 7 17.49 -2.69 11.44
N GLY A 8 17.30 -2.59 10.13
CA GLY A 8 16.12 -2.03 9.48
C GLY A 8 16.29 -0.55 9.10
N THR A 9 17.29 0.16 9.63
CA THR A 9 17.58 1.54 9.22
C THR A 9 18.17 1.57 7.81
N ARG A 10 17.71 2.52 6.98
CA ARG A 10 18.32 2.83 5.69
C ARG A 10 19.64 3.57 5.92
N VAL A 11 20.73 3.08 5.35
CA VAL A 11 22.08 3.62 5.55
C VAL A 11 22.80 3.85 4.22
N SER A 12 23.75 4.79 4.24
CA SER A 12 24.89 4.83 3.31
C SER A 12 26.10 4.30 4.07
N LEU A 13 26.71 3.23 3.57
CA LEU A 13 27.88 2.60 4.17
C LEU A 13 29.06 2.73 3.21
N ARG A 14 30.10 3.44 3.65
CA ARG A 14 31.37 3.60 2.94
C ARG A 14 32.37 2.57 3.44
N TYR A 15 33.01 1.83 2.55
CA TYR A 15 33.94 0.78 2.93
C TYR A 15 35.15 0.67 2.00
N ARG A 16 36.21 0.04 2.50
CA ARG A 16 37.45 -0.24 1.78
C ARG A 16 37.27 -1.41 0.83
N LEU A 17 37.77 -1.25 -0.39
CA LEU A 17 37.94 -2.34 -1.33
C LEU A 17 39.28 -3.05 -1.09
N PRO A 18 39.49 -4.26 -1.64
CA PRO A 18 40.76 -4.96 -1.51
C PRO A 18 41.95 -4.08 -1.92
N PRO A 19 43.12 -4.24 -1.26
CA PRO A 19 44.33 -3.50 -1.62
C PRO A 19 44.62 -3.59 -3.13
N GLY A 20 44.90 -2.45 -3.75
CA GLY A 20 45.13 -2.35 -5.20
C GLY A 20 43.89 -1.95 -6.02
N SER A 21 42.72 -1.81 -5.40
CA SER A 21 41.51 -1.30 -6.09
C SER A 21 41.60 0.19 -6.41
N SER A 22 41.10 0.59 -7.58
CA SER A 22 40.94 2.00 -7.98
C SER A 22 39.49 2.24 -8.42
N PRO A 23 38.67 2.97 -7.65
CA PRO A 23 39.00 3.65 -6.39
C PRO A 23 39.23 2.68 -5.20
N PRO A 24 39.94 3.11 -4.14
CA PRO A 24 40.20 2.26 -2.96
C PRO A 24 39.01 2.13 -2.01
N LEU A 25 37.99 2.98 -2.17
CA LEU A 25 36.77 3.01 -1.38
C LEU A 25 35.57 2.92 -2.29
N THR A 26 34.48 2.37 -1.78
CA THR A 26 33.17 2.42 -2.43
C THR A 26 32.05 2.59 -1.41
N ASP A 27 30.85 2.87 -1.90
CA ASP A 27 29.66 3.12 -1.10
C ASP A 27 28.54 2.13 -1.46
N VAL A 28 27.82 1.66 -0.44
CA VAL A 28 26.57 0.91 -0.62
C VAL A 28 25.43 1.61 0.11
N VAL A 29 24.30 1.77 -0.59
CA VAL A 29 23.07 2.35 -0.03
C VAL A 29 21.97 1.31 0.03
N GLY A 30 21.41 1.10 1.22
CA GLY A 30 20.39 0.08 1.44
C GLY A 30 19.91 0.04 2.87
N HIS A 31 19.18 -1.02 3.24
CA HIS A 31 18.78 -1.26 4.62
C HIS A 31 19.81 -2.16 5.30
N LEU A 32 20.24 -1.79 6.50
CA LEU A 32 21.11 -2.62 7.32
C LEU A 32 20.30 -3.79 7.87
N ILE A 33 20.57 -5.01 7.41
CA ILE A 33 19.77 -6.20 7.79
C ILE A 33 20.48 -7.11 8.80
N ALA A 34 21.80 -6.98 8.96
CA ALA A 34 22.56 -7.67 10.01
C ALA A 34 23.76 -6.82 10.45
N ILE A 35 24.11 -6.95 11.74
CA ILE A 35 25.26 -6.30 12.37
C ILE A 35 26.05 -7.37 13.13
N GLY A 36 27.36 -7.40 12.94
CA GLY A 36 28.27 -8.36 13.55
C GLY A 36 29.69 -8.15 13.02
N PRO A 37 30.53 -9.21 12.94
CA PRO A 37 31.83 -9.15 12.26
C PRO A 37 31.71 -8.73 10.79
N THR A 38 30.54 -8.98 10.19
CA THR A 38 30.14 -8.54 8.86
C THR A 38 28.83 -7.76 8.98
N LEU A 39 28.80 -6.57 8.40
CA LEU A 39 27.58 -5.80 8.21
C LEU A 39 26.95 -6.20 6.88
N ARG A 40 25.65 -6.51 6.91
CA ARG A 40 24.91 -6.86 5.69
C ARG A 40 23.93 -5.76 5.33
N VAL A 41 24.04 -5.25 4.10
CA VAL A 41 23.17 -4.21 3.56
C VAL A 41 22.37 -4.76 2.39
N ARG A 42 21.03 -4.67 2.46
CA ARG A 42 20.16 -4.98 1.32
C ARG A 42 19.90 -3.73 0.49
N THR A 43 20.39 -3.70 -0.75
CA THR A 43 20.22 -2.57 -1.66
C THR A 43 18.76 -2.40 -2.09
N LYS A 44 18.44 -1.26 -2.72
CA LYS A 44 17.11 -1.02 -3.31
C LYS A 44 16.73 -2.07 -4.38
N ARG A 45 17.72 -2.68 -5.05
CA ARG A 45 17.51 -3.70 -6.08
C ARG A 45 17.26 -5.10 -5.51
N GLY A 46 17.47 -5.28 -4.22
CA GLY A 46 17.30 -6.56 -3.52
C GLY A 46 18.62 -7.28 -3.24
N ASP A 47 19.73 -6.83 -3.81
CA ASP A 47 21.05 -7.43 -3.61
C ASP A 47 21.48 -7.30 -2.14
N GLU A 48 22.06 -8.37 -1.59
CA GLU A 48 22.67 -8.35 -0.25
C GLU A 48 24.18 -8.16 -0.40
N VAL A 49 24.70 -7.10 0.20
CA VAL A 49 26.13 -6.77 0.19
C VAL A 49 26.67 -6.95 1.59
N ASP A 50 27.63 -7.85 1.71
CA ASP A 50 28.36 -8.13 2.95
C ASP A 50 29.66 -7.31 3.00
N VAL A 51 29.86 -6.60 4.10
CA VAL A 51 31.04 -5.77 4.32
C VAL A 51 31.65 -6.11 5.67
N ALA A 52 32.93 -6.47 5.71
CA ALA A 52 33.63 -6.73 6.97
C ALA A 52 33.64 -5.46 7.82
N ALA A 53 33.33 -5.60 9.11
CA ALA A 53 33.27 -4.49 10.06
C ALA A 53 34.57 -3.66 10.11
N ALA A 54 35.72 -4.31 9.88
CA ALA A 54 37.02 -3.68 9.84
C ALA A 54 37.23 -2.77 8.61
N ASP A 55 36.55 -3.07 7.50
CA ASP A 55 36.66 -2.32 6.25
C ASP A 55 35.71 -1.13 6.18
N VAL A 56 34.74 -1.05 7.10
CA VAL A 56 33.80 0.07 7.19
C VAL A 56 34.52 1.34 7.62
N VAL A 57 34.42 2.36 6.78
CA VAL A 57 35.01 3.69 7.01
C VAL A 57 33.98 4.63 7.63
N ALA A 58 32.74 4.61 7.12
CA ALA A 58 31.68 5.48 7.62
C ALA A 58 30.31 4.84 7.43
N VAL A 59 29.40 5.11 8.37
CA VAL A 59 27.99 4.74 8.26
C VAL A 59 27.16 5.98 8.54
N LYS A 60 26.22 6.28 7.64
CA LYS A 60 25.28 7.39 7.77
C LYS A 60 23.85 6.88 7.67
N ALA A 61 23.06 7.10 8.71
CA ALA A 61 21.62 6.89 8.65
C ALA A 61 21.01 7.86 7.64
N LEU A 62 20.15 7.34 6.77
CA LEU A 62 19.41 8.09 5.77
C LEU A 62 17.94 8.11 6.16
N ALA A 63 17.24 9.20 5.82
CA ALA A 63 15.79 9.20 5.83
C ALA A 63 15.25 8.10 4.89
N ASP A 64 14.03 7.66 5.18
CA ASP A 64 13.30 6.75 4.32
C ASP A 64 13.22 7.29 2.89
N ALA A 65 13.11 6.37 1.93
CA ALA A 65 12.97 6.76 0.55
C ALA A 65 11.70 7.62 0.39
N PRO A 66 11.78 8.79 -0.28
CA PRO A 66 10.62 9.63 -0.46
C PRO A 66 9.57 8.88 -1.30
N VAL A 67 8.32 8.88 -0.82
CA VAL A 67 7.17 8.35 -1.56
C VAL A 67 6.85 9.33 -2.69
N ARG A 68 6.86 8.89 -3.94
CA ARG A 68 6.55 9.77 -5.09
C ARG A 68 5.05 9.85 -5.32
N THR A 69 4.56 10.95 -5.88
CA THR A 69 3.14 11.09 -6.29
C THR A 69 2.71 9.97 -7.23
N ALA A 70 3.61 9.51 -8.12
CA ALA A 70 3.34 8.37 -9.00
C ALA A 70 3.16 7.06 -8.22
N ASP A 71 3.95 6.82 -7.17
CA ASP A 71 3.80 5.62 -6.33
C ASP A 71 2.45 5.62 -5.58
N ILE A 72 2.01 6.80 -5.09
CA ILE A 72 0.69 6.97 -4.47
C ILE A 72 -0.40 6.67 -5.49
N ARG A 73 -0.33 7.28 -6.68
CA ARG A 73 -1.31 7.09 -7.75
C ARG A 73 -1.42 5.62 -8.15
N ASN A 74 -0.30 4.93 -8.35
CA ASN A 74 -0.27 3.52 -8.71
C ASN A 74 -0.89 2.64 -7.61
N LEU A 75 -0.58 2.92 -6.34
CA LEU A 75 -1.20 2.23 -5.21
C LEU A 75 -2.72 2.43 -5.18
N GLU A 76 -3.19 3.65 -5.42
CA GLU A 76 -4.61 3.99 -5.37
C GLU A 76 -5.39 3.44 -6.55
N HIS A 77 -4.76 3.30 -7.74
CA HIS A 77 -5.32 2.53 -8.85
C HIS A 77 -5.51 1.05 -8.48
N ALA A 78 -4.48 0.40 -7.96
CA ALA A 78 -4.59 -1.00 -7.53
C ALA A 78 -5.67 -1.15 -6.44
N ALA A 79 -5.72 -0.24 -5.47
CA ALA A 79 -6.74 -0.24 -4.44
C ALA A 79 -8.15 0.04 -4.96
N ALA A 80 -8.28 0.84 -6.02
CA ALA A 80 -9.54 1.06 -6.69
C ALA A 80 -10.03 -0.24 -7.35
N GLY A 81 -9.15 -0.97 -8.06
CA GLY A 81 -9.48 -2.28 -8.61
C GLY A 81 -9.81 -3.32 -7.54
N ALA A 82 -9.27 -3.20 -6.33
CA ALA A 82 -9.58 -4.10 -5.21
C ALA A 82 -10.97 -3.84 -4.60
N TRP A 83 -11.59 -2.69 -4.88
CA TRP A 83 -12.95 -2.33 -4.49
C TRP A 83 -13.58 -1.52 -5.63
N PRO A 84 -13.87 -2.15 -6.79
CA PRO A 84 -14.14 -1.41 -8.03
C PRO A 84 -15.43 -0.60 -7.99
N GLY A 85 -16.36 -0.95 -7.10
CA GLY A 85 -17.74 -0.49 -7.18
C GLY A 85 -18.52 -1.30 -8.22
N ARG A 86 -19.84 -1.20 -8.17
CA ARG A 86 -20.78 -1.76 -9.15
C ARG A 86 -20.82 -0.93 -10.42
N ARG A 87 -20.65 0.39 -10.30
CA ARG A 87 -20.56 1.32 -11.43
C ARG A 87 -19.32 2.20 -11.28
N GLN A 88 -18.71 2.48 -12.43
CA GLN A 88 -17.52 3.33 -12.52
C GLN A 88 -17.69 4.33 -13.64
N GLU A 89 -17.19 5.55 -13.43
CA GLU A 89 -17.17 6.59 -14.45
C GLU A 89 -15.92 7.45 -14.28
N TRP A 90 -15.32 7.84 -15.40
CA TRP A 90 -14.22 8.81 -15.41
C TRP A 90 -14.79 10.21 -15.68
N LEU A 91 -14.46 11.16 -14.82
CA LEU A 91 -14.84 12.56 -14.96
C LEU A 91 -13.64 13.45 -14.63
N ASP A 92 -13.09 14.16 -15.62
CA ASP A 92 -12.00 15.13 -15.44
C ASP A 92 -10.83 14.61 -14.58
N GLY A 93 -10.43 13.36 -14.83
CA GLY A 93 -9.34 12.70 -14.12
C GLY A 93 -9.69 12.07 -12.76
N TRP A 94 -10.94 12.19 -12.33
CA TRP A 94 -11.51 11.47 -11.20
C TRP A 94 -12.14 10.16 -11.64
N LEU A 95 -11.88 9.09 -10.87
CA LEU A 95 -12.60 7.83 -10.96
C LEU A 95 -13.74 7.85 -9.93
N LEU A 96 -14.97 7.95 -10.41
CA LEU A 96 -16.19 7.87 -9.61
C LEU A 96 -16.56 6.40 -9.49
N ARG A 97 -16.89 5.95 -8.28
CA ARG A 97 -17.23 4.55 -8.01
C ARG A 97 -18.42 4.51 -7.07
N GLU A 98 -19.41 3.70 -7.44
CA GLU A 98 -20.65 3.51 -6.68
C GLU A 98 -20.77 2.04 -6.28
N ALA A 99 -21.13 1.79 -5.02
CA ALA A 99 -21.34 0.45 -4.48
C ALA A 99 -22.51 0.45 -3.47
N GLY A 100 -23.62 1.07 -3.83
CA GLY A 100 -24.83 1.18 -3.02
C GLY A 100 -24.63 1.88 -1.67
N GLY A 101 -23.55 2.67 -1.50
CA GLY A 101 -23.20 3.28 -0.22
C GLY A 101 -22.66 2.33 0.86
N HIS A 102 -22.50 1.03 0.58
CA HIS A 102 -22.11 0.03 1.59
C HIS A 102 -20.70 0.24 2.17
N THR A 103 -19.77 0.77 1.38
CA THR A 103 -18.41 1.05 1.83
C THR A 103 -17.85 2.32 1.19
N HIS A 104 -17.17 3.17 1.96
CA HIS A 104 -16.43 4.30 1.36
C HIS A 104 -15.34 3.86 0.38
N ARG A 105 -14.79 2.64 0.53
CA ARG A 105 -13.73 2.12 -0.34
C ARG A 105 -14.21 1.83 -1.76
N GLY A 106 -15.48 1.47 -1.93
CA GLY A 106 -16.12 1.25 -3.24
C GLY A 106 -17.13 2.34 -3.61
N ASN A 107 -17.36 3.33 -2.74
CA ASN A 107 -18.36 4.39 -2.91
C ASN A 107 -17.75 5.78 -2.64
N SER A 108 -16.84 6.21 -3.51
CA SER A 108 -16.14 7.50 -3.39
C SER A 108 -15.42 7.87 -4.69
N ALA A 109 -15.34 9.15 -5.02
CA ALA A 109 -14.52 9.65 -6.12
C ALA A 109 -13.02 9.70 -5.72
N LEU A 110 -12.14 9.24 -6.61
CA LEU A 110 -10.68 9.23 -6.43
C LEU A 110 -9.96 10.00 -7.55
N PRO A 111 -9.00 10.90 -7.26
CA PRO A 111 -8.28 11.66 -8.29
C PRO A 111 -7.10 10.86 -8.85
N LEU A 112 -7.37 9.96 -9.80
CA LEU A 112 -6.40 8.97 -10.25
C LEU A 112 -5.60 9.35 -11.50
N LEU A 113 -6.06 10.30 -12.32
CA LEU A 113 -5.31 10.77 -13.47
C LEU A 113 -4.62 12.11 -13.18
N ALA A 114 -3.62 12.44 -14.01
CA ALA A 114 -3.07 13.79 -14.01
C ALA A 114 -4.15 14.78 -14.47
N GLY A 115 -4.19 15.96 -13.85
CA GLY A 115 -5.20 16.99 -14.18
C GLY A 115 -6.47 16.94 -13.33
N ALA A 116 -6.66 15.91 -12.49
CA ALA A 116 -7.76 15.89 -11.53
C ALA A 116 -7.67 17.10 -10.59
N ASP A 117 -8.72 17.92 -10.55
CA ASP A 117 -8.82 19.08 -9.69
C ASP A 117 -10.26 19.35 -9.22
N LEU A 118 -10.43 20.39 -8.40
CA LEU A 118 -11.70 20.69 -7.73
C LEU A 118 -12.77 21.32 -8.63
N ARG A 119 -12.45 21.67 -9.89
CA ARG A 119 -13.46 22.12 -10.86
C ARG A 119 -14.43 21.02 -11.25
N ALA A 120 -14.03 19.76 -11.09
CA ALA A 120 -14.89 18.59 -11.31
C ALA A 120 -15.96 18.39 -10.21
N LEU A 121 -15.87 19.11 -9.09
CA LEU A 121 -16.76 18.88 -7.93
C LEU A 121 -18.26 18.97 -8.25
N PRO A 122 -18.77 19.95 -9.02
CA PRO A 122 -20.19 20.01 -9.36
C PRO A 122 -20.67 18.73 -10.06
N GLY A 123 -19.94 18.24 -11.06
CA GLY A 123 -20.29 17.01 -11.77
C GLY A 123 -20.15 15.76 -10.91
N ILE A 124 -19.17 15.72 -9.99
CA ILE A 124 -19.07 14.63 -9.00
C ILE A 124 -20.30 14.63 -8.10
N VAL A 125 -20.72 15.80 -7.59
CA VAL A 125 -21.90 15.92 -6.72
C VAL A 125 -23.16 15.47 -7.45
N GLU A 126 -23.38 15.96 -8.66
CA GLU A 126 -24.50 15.58 -9.52
C GLU A 126 -24.56 14.05 -9.70
N TRP A 127 -23.45 13.44 -10.13
CA TRP A 127 -23.40 12.00 -10.39
C TRP A 127 -23.84 11.14 -9.18
N TYR A 128 -23.39 11.45 -7.96
CA TYR A 128 -23.81 10.70 -6.77
C TYR A 128 -25.24 11.05 -6.35
N THR A 129 -25.64 12.32 -6.42
CA THR A 129 -26.97 12.77 -5.94
C THR A 129 -28.11 12.26 -6.81
N GLU A 130 -27.93 12.18 -8.13
CA GLU A 130 -28.88 11.52 -9.05
C GLU A 130 -29.17 10.06 -8.67
N ARG A 131 -28.21 9.42 -8.00
CA ARG A 131 -28.28 8.02 -7.57
C ARG A 131 -28.69 7.90 -6.09
N GLY A 132 -29.06 8.99 -5.43
CA GLY A 132 -29.44 9.02 -4.01
C GLY A 132 -28.28 8.76 -3.05
N LEU A 133 -27.04 9.05 -3.47
CA LEU A 133 -25.82 8.76 -2.71
C LEU A 133 -25.12 10.03 -2.25
N THR A 134 -24.41 9.93 -1.12
CA THR A 134 -23.53 11.00 -0.66
C THR A 134 -22.25 11.07 -1.52
N PRO A 135 -21.86 12.24 -2.05
CA PRO A 135 -20.66 12.41 -2.87
C PRO A 135 -19.38 12.43 -2.03
N TRP A 136 -18.92 11.25 -1.59
CA TRP A 136 -17.67 11.13 -0.86
C TRP A 136 -16.46 11.30 -1.77
N LEU A 137 -15.48 12.09 -1.33
CA LEU A 137 -14.15 12.17 -1.94
C LEU A 137 -13.17 11.32 -1.13
N SER A 138 -12.46 10.42 -1.80
CA SER A 138 -11.26 9.78 -1.26
C SER A 138 -10.06 10.52 -1.84
N VAL A 139 -9.37 11.30 -1.01
CA VAL A 139 -8.28 12.19 -1.45
C VAL A 139 -6.96 11.75 -0.83
N PRO A 140 -6.17 10.91 -1.52
CA PRO A 140 -4.85 10.52 -1.09
C PRO A 140 -3.91 11.74 -1.08
N ASP A 141 -2.98 11.75 -0.13
CA ASP A 141 -1.99 12.81 0.02
C ASP A 141 -1.34 13.16 -1.31
N ARG A 142 -1.22 14.47 -1.59
CA ARG A 142 -0.47 15.04 -2.72
C ARG A 142 -1.05 14.73 -4.11
N LEU A 143 -2.19 14.04 -4.23
CA LEU A 143 -2.87 13.88 -5.53
C LEU A 143 -3.71 15.10 -5.88
N VAL A 144 -4.44 15.65 -4.92
CA VAL A 144 -5.21 16.90 -5.03
C VAL A 144 -5.03 17.70 -3.74
N ARG A 145 -4.94 19.04 -3.84
CA ARG A 145 -4.93 19.91 -2.66
C ARG A 145 -6.36 20.32 -2.34
N LEU A 146 -6.80 20.02 -1.13
CA LEU A 146 -8.05 20.54 -0.58
C LEU A 146 -7.80 21.87 0.15
N PRO A 147 -8.81 22.76 0.24
CA PRO A 147 -8.77 23.89 1.15
C PRO A 147 -8.53 23.40 2.59
N ALA A 148 -7.77 24.17 3.38
CA ALA A 148 -7.47 23.79 4.78
C ALA A 148 -8.73 23.68 5.67
N SER A 149 -9.82 24.34 5.27
CA SER A 149 -11.12 24.29 5.93
C SER A 149 -11.99 23.10 5.54
N ALA A 150 -11.56 22.26 4.60
CA ALA A 150 -12.35 21.13 4.14
C ALA A 150 -12.54 20.09 5.27
N PRO A 151 -13.78 19.74 5.62
CA PRO A 151 -14.04 18.80 6.71
C PRO A 151 -13.56 17.39 6.34
N THR A 152 -12.87 16.75 7.29
CA THR A 152 -12.43 15.35 7.13
C THR A 152 -13.40 14.41 7.82
N HIS A 153 -14.07 13.55 7.05
CA HIS A 153 -14.96 12.52 7.60
C HIS A 153 -14.16 11.35 8.18
N ILE A 154 -13.24 10.79 7.39
CA ILE A 154 -12.38 9.67 7.78
C ILE A 154 -10.94 9.98 7.36
N GLU A 155 -10.04 9.80 8.31
CA GLU A 155 -8.60 9.81 8.07
C GLU A 155 -8.06 8.38 8.21
N SER A 156 -7.22 7.96 7.26
CA SER A 156 -6.65 6.62 7.24
C SER A 156 -5.19 6.67 6.80
N LEU A 157 -4.32 6.06 7.59
CA LEU A 157 -2.95 5.79 7.18
C LEU A 157 -2.92 4.57 6.26
N VAL A 158 -2.27 4.74 5.11
CA VAL A 158 -1.98 3.68 4.15
C VAL A 158 -0.50 3.31 4.28
N MET A 159 -0.25 2.13 4.82
CA MET A 159 1.10 1.56 4.87
C MET A 159 1.31 0.64 3.69
N THR A 160 2.55 0.51 3.21
CA THR A 160 2.96 -0.45 2.19
C THR A 160 4.21 -1.22 2.64
N ARG A 161 4.36 -2.45 2.13
CA ARG A 161 5.62 -3.22 2.22
C ARG A 161 5.72 -4.13 1.01
N ALA A 162 6.96 -4.49 0.66
CA ALA A 162 7.20 -5.58 -0.28
C ALA A 162 6.72 -6.90 0.32
N LEU A 163 6.12 -7.75 -0.51
CA LEU A 163 5.73 -9.10 -0.15
C LEU A 163 6.89 -10.05 -0.47
N PRO A 164 7.45 -10.76 0.51
CA PRO A 164 8.41 -11.83 0.22
C PRO A 164 7.69 -12.97 -0.52
N ALA A 165 8.42 -13.69 -1.37
CA ALA A 165 7.95 -14.96 -1.89
C ALA A 165 7.80 -15.94 -0.72
N GLY A 166 6.60 -16.48 -0.50
CA GLY A 166 6.34 -17.39 0.62
C GLY A 166 4.86 -17.56 0.94
N GLY A 167 4.55 -18.64 1.66
CA GLY A 167 3.20 -19.01 2.06
C GLY A 167 2.63 -18.14 3.18
N HIS A 168 1.32 -18.26 3.40
CA HIS A 168 0.65 -17.73 4.58
C HIS A 168 0.92 -18.64 5.79
N PRO A 169 0.87 -18.12 7.02
CA PRO A 169 0.91 -18.98 8.20
C PRO A 169 -0.21 -20.02 8.11
N ALA A 170 0.09 -21.29 8.40
CA ALA A 170 -0.84 -22.42 8.27
C ALA A 170 -2.13 -22.27 9.11
N ALA A 171 -2.17 -21.33 10.05
CA ALA A 171 -3.32 -21.09 10.92
C ALA A 171 -4.46 -20.27 10.29
N ILE A 172 -4.36 -19.87 9.02
CA ILE A 172 -5.40 -19.06 8.36
C ILE A 172 -6.11 -19.90 7.30
N ASP A 173 -7.40 -20.13 7.49
CA ASP A 173 -8.28 -20.72 6.49
C ASP A 173 -8.54 -19.69 5.39
N LEU A 174 -8.27 -20.03 4.13
CA LEU A 174 -8.47 -19.16 2.97
C LEU A 174 -9.57 -19.71 2.05
N SER A 175 -10.43 -18.82 1.57
CA SER A 175 -11.49 -19.13 0.61
C SER A 175 -11.61 -18.02 -0.45
N SER A 176 -12.09 -18.35 -1.65
CA SER A 176 -12.43 -17.37 -2.69
C SER A 176 -13.73 -16.61 -2.39
N HIS A 177 -14.55 -17.10 -1.45
CA HIS A 177 -15.84 -16.51 -1.06
C HIS A 177 -15.98 -16.44 0.48
N PRO A 178 -16.67 -15.44 1.03
CA PRO A 178 -16.97 -15.40 2.46
C PRO A 178 -18.05 -16.45 2.78
N ASP A 179 -17.76 -17.36 3.72
CA ASP A 179 -18.76 -18.28 4.26
C ASP A 179 -19.63 -17.60 5.33
N ASP A 180 -20.69 -18.27 5.78
CA ASP A 180 -21.60 -17.75 6.81
C ASP A 180 -20.86 -17.38 8.09
N ARG A 181 -19.84 -18.16 8.47
CA ARG A 181 -19.05 -17.89 9.66
C ARG A 181 -18.22 -16.62 9.51
N TRP A 182 -17.66 -16.39 8.33
CA TRP A 182 -16.90 -15.20 8.00
C TRP A 182 -17.81 -13.97 8.07
N LEU A 183 -19.01 -14.04 7.50
CA LEU A 183 -20.00 -12.96 7.54
C LEU A 183 -20.44 -12.63 8.97
N GLN A 184 -20.68 -13.65 9.79
CA GLN A 184 -20.99 -13.49 11.22
C GLN A 184 -19.89 -12.77 12.00
N ILE A 185 -18.61 -13.05 11.71
CA ILE A 185 -17.47 -12.40 12.39
C ILE A 185 -17.22 -10.99 11.81
N TYR A 186 -17.50 -10.77 10.52
CA TYR A 186 -17.26 -9.49 9.85
C TYR A 186 -18.18 -8.37 10.37
N GLN A 187 -19.41 -8.71 10.76
CA GLN A 187 -20.39 -7.83 11.42
C GLN A 187 -20.62 -6.49 10.70
N ARG A 188 -20.52 -6.48 9.37
CA ARG A 188 -20.88 -5.32 8.55
C ARG A 188 -21.84 -5.77 7.47
N ASP A 189 -22.87 -4.95 7.27
CA ASP A 189 -23.87 -5.15 6.23
C ASP A 189 -23.31 -4.70 4.87
N VAL A 190 -22.52 -5.60 4.25
CA VAL A 190 -21.97 -5.42 2.91
C VAL A 190 -22.38 -6.64 2.09
N PRO A 191 -23.15 -6.46 1.00
CA PRO A 191 -23.55 -7.56 0.13
C PRO A 191 -22.36 -8.39 -0.37
N VAL A 192 -22.57 -9.70 -0.53
CA VAL A 192 -21.51 -10.63 -0.95
C VAL A 192 -20.96 -10.26 -2.32
N ASP A 193 -21.79 -9.81 -3.25
CA ASP A 193 -21.33 -9.34 -4.57
C ASP A 193 -20.39 -8.13 -4.46
N VAL A 194 -20.62 -7.22 -3.51
CA VAL A 194 -19.72 -6.09 -3.23
C VAL A 194 -18.45 -6.57 -2.53
N LEU A 195 -18.54 -7.56 -1.66
CA LEU A 195 -17.38 -8.17 -1.00
C LEU A 195 -16.47 -8.90 -2.01
N THR A 196 -17.04 -9.65 -2.95
CA THR A 196 -16.29 -10.45 -3.92
C THR A 196 -15.86 -9.65 -5.15
N ALA A 197 -16.42 -8.45 -5.38
CA ALA A 197 -16.04 -7.59 -6.51
C ALA A 197 -14.53 -7.25 -6.52
N VAL A 198 -13.89 -7.52 -7.64
CA VAL A 198 -12.49 -7.18 -7.94
C VAL A 198 -12.36 -6.94 -9.46
N LEU A 199 -11.57 -5.94 -9.85
CA LEU A 199 -11.27 -5.66 -11.26
C LEU A 199 -9.89 -6.18 -11.61
N ASP A 200 -9.81 -6.98 -12.67
CA ASP A 200 -8.57 -7.56 -13.24
C ASP A 200 -7.63 -8.19 -12.19
N GLY A 201 -8.23 -8.90 -11.23
CA GLY A 201 -7.54 -9.43 -10.07
C GLY A 201 -8.26 -10.58 -9.37
N GLU A 202 -7.71 -10.98 -8.23
CA GLU A 202 -8.23 -12.05 -7.40
C GLU A 202 -8.59 -11.52 -6.01
N VAL A 203 -9.63 -12.07 -5.39
CA VAL A 203 -10.02 -11.77 -4.02
C VAL A 203 -9.93 -13.03 -3.17
N THR A 204 -9.56 -12.87 -1.90
CA THR A 204 -9.50 -13.97 -0.94
C THR A 204 -10.03 -13.52 0.41
N PHE A 205 -10.73 -14.42 1.07
CA PHE A 205 -11.30 -14.27 2.40
C PHE A 205 -10.53 -15.17 3.34
N GLY A 206 -9.91 -14.57 4.36
CA GLY A 206 -9.16 -15.29 5.37
C GLY A 206 -9.89 -15.32 6.70
N ARG A 207 -9.87 -16.46 7.38
CA ARG A 207 -10.42 -16.67 8.72
C ARG A 207 -9.35 -17.28 9.64
N LEU A 208 -9.25 -16.77 10.87
CA LEU A 208 -8.39 -17.32 11.94
C LEU A 208 -9.31 -17.84 13.04
N GLY A 209 -9.72 -19.09 12.92
CA GLY A 209 -10.75 -19.68 13.79
C GLY A 209 -11.98 -18.76 13.89
N ASP A 210 -12.39 -18.44 15.11
CA ASP A 210 -13.45 -17.46 15.38
C ASP A 210 -12.93 -16.10 15.84
N ALA A 211 -11.62 -15.95 15.92
CA ALA A 211 -10.99 -14.73 16.42
C ALA A 211 -10.93 -13.63 15.35
N ALA A 212 -10.78 -14.02 14.08
CA ALA A 212 -10.56 -13.05 13.02
C ALA A 212 -11.08 -13.42 11.65
N VAL A 213 -11.47 -12.37 10.92
CA VAL A 213 -11.67 -12.39 9.47
C VAL A 213 -10.91 -11.24 8.80
N GLY A 214 -10.56 -11.46 7.54
CA GLY A 214 -9.97 -10.46 6.65
C GLY A 214 -10.33 -10.73 5.20
N ARG A 215 -10.30 -9.65 4.40
CA ARG A 215 -10.42 -9.69 2.94
C ARG A 215 -9.12 -9.17 2.35
N ALA A 216 -8.58 -9.89 1.38
CA ALA A 216 -7.40 -9.54 0.61
C ALA A 216 -7.78 -9.51 -0.87
N ALA A 217 -7.12 -8.68 -1.67
CA ALA A 217 -7.32 -8.69 -3.11
C ALA A 217 -6.02 -8.34 -3.82
N VAL A 218 -5.67 -9.10 -4.86
CA VAL A 218 -4.49 -8.89 -5.69
C VAL A 218 -4.91 -8.27 -7.02
N THR A 219 -4.50 -7.03 -7.25
CA THR A 219 -4.86 -6.26 -8.46
C THR A 219 -3.61 -5.61 -9.07
N SER A 220 -3.75 -5.10 -10.28
CA SER A 220 -2.66 -4.46 -11.03
C SER A 220 -2.73 -2.95 -10.94
N ALA A 221 -1.57 -2.30 -10.86
CA ALA A 221 -1.42 -0.86 -11.05
C ALA A 221 -1.00 -0.55 -12.51
N PRO A 222 -1.15 0.71 -12.98
CA PRO A 222 -0.78 1.11 -14.34
C PRO A 222 0.70 0.91 -14.70
N ASP A 223 1.59 0.85 -13.70
CA ASP A 223 3.01 0.53 -13.90
C ASP A 223 3.31 -0.98 -14.02
N GLY A 224 2.26 -1.80 -14.13
CA GLY A 224 2.34 -3.26 -14.24
C GLY A 224 2.61 -3.97 -12.90
N ARG A 225 2.84 -3.24 -11.80
CA ARG A 225 3.03 -3.88 -10.49
C ARG A 225 1.71 -4.44 -9.99
N ARG A 226 1.73 -5.67 -9.48
CA ARG A 226 0.62 -6.23 -8.73
C ARG A 226 0.73 -5.90 -7.24
N GLY A 227 -0.38 -5.81 -6.53
CA GLY A 227 -0.40 -5.50 -5.10
C GLY A 227 -1.57 -6.16 -4.40
N ASP A 228 -1.35 -6.53 -3.14
CA ASP A 228 -2.38 -7.09 -2.27
C ASP A 228 -2.93 -6.04 -1.30
N VAL A 229 -4.22 -5.76 -1.34
CA VAL A 229 -4.86 -4.78 -0.46
C VAL A 229 -5.56 -5.47 0.70
N ARG A 230 -5.07 -5.26 1.94
CA ARG A 230 -5.65 -5.83 3.17
C ARG A 230 -6.06 -4.75 4.19
N PRO A 231 -7.12 -4.93 4.97
CA PRO A 231 -7.33 -4.16 6.20
C PRO A 231 -6.36 -4.64 7.29
N SER A 232 -5.83 -3.72 8.10
CA SER A 232 -4.94 -4.09 9.21
C SER A 232 -5.73 -4.30 10.50
N ARG A 233 -5.34 -5.30 11.29
CA ARG A 233 -5.77 -5.43 12.69
C ARG A 233 -4.71 -4.84 13.60
N ARG A 234 -4.91 -3.59 14.02
CA ARG A 234 -4.42 -3.15 15.34
C ARG A 234 -5.63 -2.66 16.13
N ARG A 235 -5.73 -3.16 17.36
CA ARG A 235 -6.74 -2.83 18.38
C ARG A 235 -7.16 -1.37 18.26
N ARG A 236 -8.47 -1.13 18.12
CA ARG A 236 -9.17 0.17 18.22
C ARG A 236 -8.25 1.38 17.97
N ARG A 237 -7.94 1.66 16.69
CA ARG A 237 -7.89 2.99 16.03
C ARG A 237 -7.23 2.89 14.64
N ARG A 238 -8.04 3.16 13.61
CA ARG A 238 -7.72 3.80 12.31
C ARG A 238 -6.38 3.45 11.61
N ALA A 239 -6.22 2.23 11.09
CA ALA A 239 -5.16 1.95 10.10
C ALA A 239 -5.55 0.87 9.06
N CYS A 240 -5.42 1.17 7.77
CA CYS A 240 -5.52 0.20 6.67
C CYS A 240 -4.11 -0.16 6.17
N ARG A 241 -3.73 -1.45 6.13
CA ARG A 241 -2.41 -1.89 5.64
C ARG A 241 -2.51 -2.43 4.21
N ARG A 242 -2.19 -1.61 3.24
CA ARG A 242 -2.13 -2.04 1.83
C ARG A 242 -0.74 -2.64 1.55
N HIS A 243 -0.60 -3.51 0.56
CA HIS A 243 0.67 -4.15 0.24
C HIS A 243 0.85 -4.10 -1.27
N LEU A 244 2.05 -3.77 -1.75
CA LEU A 244 2.40 -3.80 -3.17
C LEU A 244 3.54 -4.81 -3.32
N GLY A 245 3.37 -5.78 -4.21
CA GLY A 245 4.35 -6.84 -4.46
C GLY A 245 4.59 -6.96 -5.96
N ALA A 246 5.74 -6.46 -6.42
CA ALA A 246 6.14 -6.69 -7.81
C ALA A 246 6.39 -8.20 -8.01
N ARG A 247 5.50 -8.88 -8.74
CA ARG A 247 5.87 -10.10 -9.46
C ARG A 247 6.50 -9.64 -10.77
N ARG A 248 7.78 -9.95 -10.96
CA ARG A 248 8.44 -9.87 -12.27
C ARG A 248 8.05 -11.09 -13.09
#